data_AF-A0A2H0BHZ7-F1
#
_entry.id   AF-A0A2H0BHZ7-F1
#
_cell.length_a   1.000
_cell.length_b   1.000
_cell.length_c   1.000
_cell.angle_alpha   90.00
_cell.angle_beta   90.00
_cell.angle_gamma   90.00
#
_symmetry.space_group_name_H-M   'P 1'
#
loop_
_entity.id
_entity.type
_entity.pdbx_description
1 polymer ?
#
loop_
_entity_poly.entity_id
_entity_poly.type
_entity_poly.pdbx_seq_one_letter_code
_entity_poly.pdbx_strand_id
1 'polypeptide(L)'
;MERVNILILGKSGAGHAGPDLTDTLILASVALNKPEISLISIPRDLWIPEIRAKINSAYYWGGTELADSLVEKITGQSVDYTLVINFSGFKDIIDAVGGIEVGVERSFTDTKYPIAGKENDLCDG
;
A
#
# COMPACT_ATOMS: atom_id res chain seq x y z
N MET A 1 0.86 -23.40 12.78
CA MET A 1 1.34 -23.41 11.38
C MET A 1 2.29 -22.25 11.26
N GLU A 2 3.52 -22.49 10.83
CA GLU A 2 4.53 -21.45 10.71
C GLU A 2 4.22 -20.60 9.46
N ARG A 3 3.94 -19.32 9.69
CA ARG A 3 3.62 -18.33 8.67
C ARG A 3 4.52 -17.12 8.89
N VAL A 4 4.92 -16.49 7.79
CA VAL A 4 5.59 -15.18 7.80
C VAL A 4 4.60 -14.16 7.26
N ASN A 5 4.38 -13.11 8.03
CA ASN A 5 3.46 -12.02 7.73
C ASN A 5 4.24 -10.77 7.35
N ILE A 6 3.99 -10.27 6.15
CA ILE A 6 4.64 -9.09 5.57
C ILE A 6 3.57 -8.02 5.38
N LEU A 7 3.71 -6.88 6.04
CA LEU A 7 2.88 -5.71 5.77
C LEU A 7 3.45 -4.92 4.59
N ILE A 8 2.65 -4.76 3.54
CA ILE A 8 3.00 -3.97 2.36
C ILE A 8 2.27 -2.64 2.44
N LEU A 9 3.04 -1.56 2.44
CA LEU A 9 2.58 -0.18 2.50
C LEU A 9 2.94 0.53 1.19
N GLY A 10 1.93 0.96 0.44
CA GLY A 10 2.11 1.82 -0.73
C GLY A 10 1.90 3.29 -0.34
N LYS A 11 2.90 4.15 -0.56
CA LYS A 11 2.82 5.59 -0.33
C LYS A 11 3.04 6.37 -1.63
N SER A 12 2.59 7.63 -1.68
CA SER A 12 2.83 8.45 -2.87
C SER A 12 4.32 8.79 -3.04
N GLY A 13 5.02 9.19 -1.97
CA GLY A 13 6.44 9.56 -2.01
C GLY A 13 6.70 11.06 -2.25
N ALA A 14 7.97 11.46 -2.30
CA ALA A 14 8.37 12.86 -2.45
C ALA A 14 7.81 13.48 -3.74
N GLY A 15 7.43 14.77 -3.70
CA GLY A 15 6.78 15.47 -4.82
C GLY A 15 5.25 15.42 -4.81
N HIS A 16 4.65 14.52 -4.01
CA HIS A 16 3.19 14.40 -3.90
C HIS A 16 2.63 15.04 -2.63
N ALA A 17 1.37 15.48 -2.68
CA ALA A 17 0.63 15.92 -1.49
C ALA A 17 0.39 14.73 -0.54
N GLY A 18 0.82 14.86 0.73
CA GLY A 18 0.75 13.77 1.71
C GLY A 18 1.73 12.62 1.40
N PRO A 19 3.04 12.91 1.23
CA PRO A 19 4.03 11.98 0.68
C PRO A 19 4.19 10.68 1.50
N ASP A 20 3.86 10.75 2.79
CA ASP A 20 3.97 9.65 3.75
C ASP A 20 2.61 9.11 4.22
N LEU A 21 1.51 9.51 3.58
CA LEU A 21 0.25 8.78 3.74
C LEU A 21 0.31 7.48 2.92
N THR A 22 -0.18 6.38 3.51
CA THR A 22 -0.20 5.08 2.84
C THR A 22 -1.55 4.82 2.19
N ASP A 23 -1.60 4.90 0.86
CA ASP A 23 -2.82 4.67 0.09
C ASP A 23 -3.14 3.19 -0.11
N THR A 24 -2.13 2.33 0.05
CA THR A 24 -2.28 0.86 -0.01
C THR A 24 -1.74 0.23 1.27
N LEU A 25 -2.54 -0.63 1.88
CA LEU A 25 -2.14 -1.47 3.01
C LEU A 25 -2.58 -2.90 2.73
N ILE A 26 -1.63 -3.82 2.59
CA ILE A 26 -1.91 -5.24 2.34
C ILE A 26 -1.08 -6.07 3.33
N LEU A 27 -1.74 -6.93 4.10
CA LEU A 27 -1.07 -7.95 4.88
C LEU A 27 -0.93 -9.23 4.03
N ALA A 28 0.30 -9.59 3.70
CA ALA A 28 0.64 -10.82 3.00
C ALA A 28 1.11 -11.87 4.00
N SER A 29 0.44 -13.02 4.05
CA SER A 29 0.79 -14.12 4.93
C SER A 29 1.22 -15.35 4.11
N VAL A 30 2.48 -15.73 4.25
CA VAL A 30 3.12 -16.81 3.49
C VAL A 30 3.28 -18.03 4.40
N ALA A 31 2.74 -19.18 3.98
CA ALA A 31 2.97 -20.44 4.69
C ALA A 31 4.36 -20.99 4.32
N LEU A 32 5.18 -21.33 5.33
CA LEU A 32 6.54 -21.83 5.07
C LEU A 32 6.59 -23.32 4.73
N ASN A 33 5.56 -24.07 5.10
CA ASN A 33 5.49 -25.52 4.95
C ASN A 33 4.61 -26.00 3.78
N LYS A 34 4.01 -25.08 3.02
CA LYS A 34 3.18 -25.36 1.85
C LYS A 34 3.16 -24.15 0.90
N PRO A 35 2.95 -24.33 -0.41
CA PRO A 35 2.92 -23.23 -1.38
C PRO A 35 1.58 -22.48 -1.29
N GLU A 36 1.34 -21.79 -0.19
CA GLU A 36 0.11 -21.04 0.08
C GLU A 36 0.45 -19.61 0.53
N ILE A 37 -0.14 -18.63 -0.16
CA ILE A 37 -0.05 -17.22 0.16
C ILE A 37 -1.47 -16.69 0.33
N SER A 38 -1.69 -15.91 1.39
CA SER A 38 -2.96 -15.25 1.67
C SER A 38 -2.71 -13.74 1.71
N LEU A 39 -3.51 -12.96 0.97
CA LEU A 39 -3.42 -11.51 0.94
C LEU A 39 -4.71 -10.92 1.50
N ILE A 40 -4.57 -9.96 2.41
CA ILE A 40 -5.71 -9.20 2.97
C ILE A 40 -5.45 -7.72 2.76
N SER A 41 -6.33 -7.07 2.01
CA SER A 41 -6.32 -5.60 1.86
C SER A 41 -6.99 -4.94 3.05
N ILE A 42 -6.34 -3.93 3.61
CA ILE A 42 -6.86 -3.13 4.72
C ILE A 42 -7.33 -1.79 4.14
N PRO A 43 -8.62 -1.42 4.28
CA PRO A 43 -9.12 -0.16 3.73
C PRO A 43 -8.40 1.05 4.32
N ARG A 44 -7.80 1.90 3.46
CA ARG A 44 -6.99 3.07 3.88
C ARG A 44 -7.73 4.06 4.78
N ASP A 45 -9.05 4.12 4.63
CA ASP A 45 -9.94 5.04 5.35
C ASP A 45 -10.53 4.43 6.63
N LEU A 46 -10.07 3.25 7.06
CA LEU A 46 -10.50 2.64 8.31
C LEU A 46 -10.18 3.57 9.48
N TRP A 47 -11.20 3.99 10.23
CA TRP A 47 -11.05 4.91 11.35
C TRP A 47 -10.46 4.21 12.58
N ILE A 48 -9.40 4.77 13.13
CA ILE A 48 -8.66 4.28 14.29
C ILE A 48 -8.86 5.26 15.46
N PRO A 49 -9.71 4.90 16.45
CA PRO A 49 -10.03 5.79 17.57
C PRO A 49 -8.82 6.27 18.37
N GLU A 50 -7.80 5.43 18.55
CA GLU A 50 -6.61 5.66 19.37
C GLU A 50 -5.76 6.81 18.84
N ILE A 51 -5.66 6.92 17.53
CA ILE A 51 -4.92 7.99 16.84
C ILE A 51 -5.86 9.07 16.28
N ARG A 52 -7.18 8.91 16.48
CA ARG A 52 -8.24 9.82 15.99
C ARG A 52 -8.09 10.20 14.51
N ALA A 53 -7.72 9.22 13.67
CA ALA A 53 -7.72 9.37 12.22
C ALA A 53 -7.85 8.03 11.51
N LYS A 54 -7.78 8.10 10.18
CA LYS A 54 -7.76 6.98 9.26
C LYS A 54 -6.42 6.23 9.36
N ILE A 55 -6.43 4.91 9.15
CA ILE A 55 -5.22 4.10 9.25
C ILE A 55 -4.10 4.50 8.28
N ASN A 56 -4.43 5.12 7.14
CA ASN A 56 -3.43 5.62 6.19
C ASN A 56 -2.49 6.69 6.77
N SER A 57 -2.82 7.31 7.90
CA SER A 57 -1.94 8.26 8.58
C SER A 57 -0.98 7.59 9.57
N ALA A 58 -1.09 6.28 9.80
CA ALA A 58 -0.25 5.57 10.77
C ALA A 58 1.24 5.68 10.41
N TYR A 59 1.59 5.46 9.14
CA TYR A 59 2.97 5.59 8.68
C TYR A 59 3.48 7.03 8.76
N TYR A 60 2.66 8.01 8.39
CA TYR A 60 3.00 9.43 8.52
C TYR A 60 3.31 9.83 9.97
N TRP A 61 2.55 9.31 10.95
CA TRP A 61 2.70 9.72 12.35
C TRP A 61 3.74 8.94 13.14
N GLY A 62 3.91 7.65 12.85
CA GLY A 62 4.76 6.78 13.66
C GLY A 62 5.54 5.75 12.85
N GLY A 63 5.71 5.97 11.54
CA GLY A 63 6.45 5.08 10.67
C GLY A 63 5.87 3.67 10.63
N THR A 64 6.74 2.69 10.43
CA THR A 64 6.33 1.28 10.38
C THR A 64 5.84 0.80 11.75
N GLU A 65 6.46 1.22 12.86
CA GLU A 65 6.07 0.74 14.19
C GLU A 65 4.60 0.98 14.53
N LEU A 66 4.08 2.19 14.26
CA LEU A 66 2.68 2.49 14.49
C LEU A 66 1.77 1.77 13.48
N ALA A 67 2.18 1.70 12.21
CA ALA A 67 1.41 1.01 11.18
C ALA A 67 1.26 -0.49 11.51
N ASP A 68 2.37 -1.14 11.85
CA ASP A 68 2.45 -2.55 12.23
C ASP A 68 1.53 -2.81 13.43
N SER A 69 1.71 -2.06 14.53
CA SER A 69 0.91 -2.23 15.74
C SER A 69 -0.60 -2.11 15.51
N LEU A 70 -1.04 -1.16 14.66
CA LEU A 70 -2.45 -0.99 14.34
C LEU A 70 -2.98 -2.12 13.45
N VAL A 71 -2.19 -2.58 12.48
CA VAL A 71 -2.56 -3.72 11.63
C VAL A 71 -2.65 -5.00 12.45
N GLU A 72 -1.70 -5.24 13.36
CA GLU A 72 -1.74 -6.40 14.26
C GLU A 72 -3.00 -6.36 15.13
N LYS A 73 -3.35 -5.18 15.66
CA LYS A 73 -4.56 -5.00 16.47
C LYS A 73 -5.84 -5.29 15.68
N ILE A 74 -5.93 -4.87 14.43
CA ILE A 74 -7.12 -5.04 13.60
C ILE A 74 -7.27 -6.48 13.12
N THR A 75 -6.16 -7.11 12.72
CA THR A 75 -6.18 -8.43 12.09
C THR A 75 -6.00 -9.58 13.09
N GLY A 76 -5.48 -9.29 14.28
CA GLY A 76 -5.08 -10.28 15.27
C GLY A 76 -3.90 -11.15 14.84
N GLN A 77 -3.16 -10.75 13.80
CA GLN A 77 -1.98 -11.44 13.28
C GLN A 77 -0.74 -10.61 13.56
N SER A 78 0.41 -11.25 13.81
CA SER A 78 1.68 -10.53 13.92
C SER A 78 2.12 -9.95 12.57
N VAL A 79 2.93 -8.90 12.59
CA VAL A 79 3.66 -8.39 11.42
C VAL A 79 5.14 -8.67 11.64
N ASP A 80 5.73 -9.56 10.83
CA ASP A 80 7.14 -9.97 10.97
C ASP A 80 8.07 -9.06 10.17
N TYR A 81 7.60 -8.54 9.04
CA TYR A 81 8.34 -7.63 8.16
C TYR A 81 7.42 -6.57 7.56
N THR A 82 7.98 -5.40 7.27
CA THR A 82 7.24 -4.31 6.63
C THR A 82 7.99 -3.79 5.41
N LEU A 83 7.28 -3.70 4.29
CA LEU A 83 7.78 -3.22 3.01
C LEU A 83 7.05 -1.92 2.64
N VAL A 84 7.80 -0.83 2.48
CA VAL A 84 7.27 0.48 2.08
C VAL A 84 7.69 0.79 0.65
N ILE A 85 6.72 0.98 -0.23
CA ILE A 85 6.94 1.19 -1.67
C ILE A 85 6.30 2.51 -2.08
N ASN A 86 7.00 3.31 -2.89
CA ASN A 86 6.45 4.47 -3.59
C ASN A 86 6.16 4.14 -5.07
N PHE A 87 5.56 5.08 -5.80
CA PHE A 87 5.22 4.86 -7.22
C PHE A 87 6.45 4.48 -8.08
N SER A 88 7.59 5.14 -7.89
CA SER A 88 8.83 4.80 -8.62
C SER A 88 9.25 3.36 -8.34
N GLY A 89 9.34 2.95 -7.07
CA GLY A 89 9.72 1.60 -6.71
C GLY A 89 8.72 0.55 -7.20
N PHE A 90 7.42 0.88 -7.21
CA PHE A 90 6.41 -0.01 -7.79
C PHE A 90 6.63 -0.19 -9.30
N LYS A 91 6.87 0.90 -10.04
CA LYS A 91 7.19 0.84 -11.47
C LYS A 91 8.43 0.01 -11.73
N ASP A 92 9.51 0.23 -10.97
CA ASP A 92 10.77 -0.52 -11.11
C ASP A 92 10.55 -2.03 -10.92
N ILE A 93 9.68 -2.43 -9.97
CA ILE A 93 9.31 -3.84 -9.76
C ILE A 93 8.58 -4.41 -10.98
N ILE A 94 7.59 -3.69 -11.51
CA ILE A 94 6.81 -4.14 -12.68
C ILE A 94 7.71 -4.27 -13.92
N ASP A 95 8.60 -3.30 -14.15
CA ASP A 95 9.54 -3.33 -15.27
C ASP A 95 10.55 -4.49 -15.11
N ALA A 96 11.02 -4.76 -13.89
CA ALA A 96 11.95 -5.85 -13.61
C ALA A 96 11.36 -7.25 -13.85
N VAL A 97 10.04 -7.43 -13.68
CA VAL A 97 9.35 -8.70 -13.99
C VAL A 97 8.91 -8.80 -15.45
N GLY A 98 9.20 -7.78 -16.27
CA GLY A 98 8.86 -7.76 -17.71
C GLY A 98 7.42 -7.31 -18.01
N GLY A 99 6.79 -6.59 -17.08
CA GLY A 99 5.39 -6.19 -17.16
C GLY A 99 4.43 -7.26 -16.64
N ILE A 100 3.14 -6.90 -16.55
CA ILE A 100 2.06 -7.81 -16.14
C ILE A 100 0.84 -7.65 -17.06
N GLU A 101 0.09 -8.73 -17.25
CA GLU A 101 -1.21 -8.66 -17.93
C GLU A 101 -2.32 -8.39 -16.91
N VAL A 102 -3.13 -7.37 -17.17
CA VAL A 102 -4.28 -7.01 -16.34
C VAL A 102 -5.55 -7.03 -17.19
N GLY A 103 -6.51 -7.87 -16.80
CA GLY A 103 -7.82 -7.94 -17.46
C GLY A 103 -8.70 -6.74 -17.10
N VAL A 104 -8.83 -5.79 -18.02
CA VAL A 104 -9.73 -4.63 -17.85
C VAL A 104 -11.08 -4.94 -18.50
N GLU A 105 -12.02 -5.48 -17.72
CA GLU A 105 -13.34 -5.90 -18.23
C GLU A 105 -14.16 -4.71 -18.77
N ARG A 106 -14.05 -3.55 -18.13
CA ARG A 106 -14.69 -2.30 -18.56
C ARG A 106 -13.68 -1.19 -18.55
N SER A 107 -13.36 -0.67 -19.73
CA SER A 107 -12.55 0.54 -19.86
C SER A 107 -13.30 1.74 -19.31
N PHE A 108 -12.59 2.62 -18.64
CA PHE A 108 -13.09 3.93 -18.25
C PHE A 108 -12.01 4.97 -18.57
N THR A 109 -12.43 6.22 -18.68
CA THR A 109 -11.52 7.36 -18.82
C THR A 109 -11.90 8.35 -17.73
N ASP A 110 -10.98 8.62 -16.82
CA ASP A 110 -11.18 9.69 -15.86
C ASP A 110 -10.80 11.02 -16.51
N THR A 111 -11.75 11.72 -17.12
CA THR A 111 -11.47 13.02 -17.76
C THR A 111 -10.97 14.12 -16.82
N LYS A 112 -11.04 13.91 -15.50
CA LYS A 112 -10.47 14.83 -14.50
C LYS A 112 -9.02 14.48 -14.15
N TYR A 113 -8.52 13.37 -14.68
CA TYR A 113 -7.16 12.89 -14.47
C TYR A 113 -6.52 12.46 -15.82
N PRO A 114 -5.38 13.04 -16.22
CA PRO A 114 -4.63 14.06 -15.50
C PRO A 114 -5.36 15.42 -15.49
N ILE A 115 -5.02 16.27 -14.52
CA ILE A 115 -5.63 17.59 -14.35
C ILE A 115 -5.43 18.39 -15.65
N ALA A 116 -6.48 19.04 -16.15
CA ALA A 116 -6.37 19.86 -17.35
C ALA A 116 -5.28 20.95 -17.19
N GLY A 117 -4.30 20.97 -18.08
CA GLY A 117 -3.07 21.79 -18.00
C GLY A 117 -1.87 21.13 -17.30
N LYS A 118 -2.03 19.89 -16.80
CA LYS A 118 -0.99 19.05 -16.18
C LYS A 118 -1.02 17.63 -16.78
N GLU A 119 -1.37 17.52 -18.06
CA GLU A 119 -1.58 16.22 -18.71
C GLU A 119 -0.30 15.39 -18.89
N ASN A 120 0.85 16.07 -18.93
CA ASN A 120 2.17 15.44 -18.97
C ASN A 120 2.88 15.50 -17.61
N ASP A 121 2.17 15.90 -16.56
CA ASP A 121 2.70 15.87 -15.20
C ASP A 121 2.84 14.39 -14.82
N LEU A 122 4.07 13.88 -14.80
CA LEU A 122 4.41 12.52 -14.37
C LEU A 122 4.22 12.33 -12.85
N CYS A 123 3.47 13.22 -12.23
CA CYS A 123 3.26 13.39 -10.81
C CYS A 123 4.51 13.92 -10.09
N ASP A 124 5.24 14.85 -10.72
CA ASP A 124 6.45 15.47 -10.14
C ASP A 124 6.13 16.70 -9.24
N GLY A 125 4.85 17.06 -9.08
CA GLY A 125 4.37 18.12 -8.17
C GLY A 125 3.82 19.35 -8.85
#